data_AF-A0A1U8AZ99-F1
#
_entry.id   AF-A0A1U8AZ99-F1
#
_cell.length_a   1.000
_cell.length_b   1.000
_cell.length_c   1.000
_cell.angle_alpha   90.00
_cell.angle_beta   90.00
_cell.angle_gamma   90.00
#
_symmetry.space_group_name_H-M   'P 1'
#
loop_
_entity.id
_entity.type
_entity.pdbx_description
1 polymer ?
#
loop_
_entity_poly.entity_id
_entity_poly.type
_entity_poly.pdbx_seq_one_letter_code
_entity_poly.pdbx_strand_id
1 'polypeptide(L)'
;MFTYLLLRSSIMQAEVALRDLIPSDYAKKNNVNTSTLTQSEIRDIILGAEITPPSQQRQQIVEIEKQAKEASQLTAVTTRTTNVHGDELIVTTTSPYEQQAFGSKTDWRVRAISATNLYLRVNHNYVNSEDTKETGYAYIMPKKYLEEVYLYSRSAYSNCRVPIWYKSTDNPKVKEIRCIAMPPQ
;
A
#
# COMPACT_ATOMS: atom_id res chain seq x y z
N MET A 1 14.56 32.65 -15.12
CA MET A 1 15.42 32.16 -14.01
C MET A 1 14.61 31.45 -12.92
N PHE A 2 13.49 32.02 -12.44
CA PHE A 2 12.65 31.41 -11.39
C PHE A 2 12.00 30.06 -11.77
N THR A 3 11.53 29.92 -13.02
CA THR A 3 10.93 28.68 -13.54
C THR A 3 11.92 27.51 -13.61
N TYR A 4 13.18 27.77 -13.95
CA TYR A 4 14.23 26.74 -13.98
C TYR A 4 14.59 26.22 -12.58
N LEU A 5 14.57 27.08 -11.57
CA LEU A 5 14.84 26.69 -10.19
C LEU A 5 13.70 25.82 -9.62
N LEU A 6 12.45 26.15 -9.92
CA LEU A 6 11.29 25.34 -9.53
C LEU A 6 11.28 23.97 -10.20
N LEU A 7 11.56 23.91 -11.51
CA LEU A 7 11.62 22.65 -12.26
C LEU A 7 12.74 21.73 -11.73
N ARG A 8 13.91 22.31 -11.41
CA ARG A 8 15.03 21.58 -10.80
C ARG A 8 14.66 21.03 -9.42
N SER A 9 13.90 21.78 -8.61
CA SER A 9 13.42 21.31 -7.31
C SER A 9 12.46 20.13 -7.44
N SER A 10 11.52 20.16 -8.40
CA SER A 10 10.59 19.04 -8.60
C SER A 10 11.27 17.77 -9.10
N ILE A 11 12.28 17.90 -9.97
CA ILE A 11 13.06 16.75 -10.46
C ILE A 11 13.85 16.14 -9.31
N MET A 12 14.49 16.96 -8.47
CA MET A 12 15.24 16.50 -7.31
C MET A 12 14.34 15.72 -6.33
N GLN A 13 13.11 16.17 -6.10
CA GLN A 13 12.15 15.45 -5.26
C GLN A 13 11.76 14.09 -5.84
N ALA A 14 11.51 14.03 -7.16
CA ALA A 14 11.21 12.77 -7.84
C ALA A 14 12.40 11.81 -7.84
N GLU A 15 13.62 12.32 -8.01
CA GLU A 15 14.86 11.55 -7.95
C GLU A 15 15.06 10.91 -6.57
N VAL A 16 14.86 11.67 -5.49
CA VAL A 16 14.92 11.14 -4.12
C VAL A 16 13.86 10.07 -3.91
N ALA A 17 12.62 10.32 -4.33
CA ALA A 17 11.54 9.34 -4.20
C ALA A 17 11.85 8.02 -4.94
N LEU A 18 12.42 8.08 -6.15
CA LEU A 18 12.82 6.90 -6.92
C LEU A 18 14.03 6.19 -6.29
N ARG A 19 15.02 6.96 -5.82
CA ARG A 19 16.19 6.44 -5.10
C ARG A 19 15.80 5.68 -3.83
N ASP A 20 14.74 6.10 -3.15
CA ASP A 20 14.25 5.42 -1.94
C ASP A 20 13.34 4.23 -2.28
N LEU A 21 12.62 4.27 -3.41
CA LEU A 21 11.71 3.20 -3.84
C LEU A 21 12.46 1.91 -4.19
N ILE A 22 13.59 2.01 -4.90
CA ILE A 22 14.34 0.84 -5.40
C ILE A 22 14.91 -0.01 -4.24
N PRO A 23 15.66 0.55 -3.27
CA PRO A 23 16.13 -0.20 -2.12
C PRO A 23 14.99 -0.71 -1.23
N SER A 24 13.87 0.02 -1.15
CA SER A 24 12.68 -0.42 -0.41
C SER A 24 12.06 -1.69 -1.01
N ASP A 25 11.99 -1.78 -2.35
CA ASP A 25 11.52 -2.98 -3.02
C ASP A 25 12.47 -4.17 -2.83
N TYR A 26 13.78 -3.95 -2.93
CA TYR A 26 14.80 -4.97 -2.64
C TYR A 26 14.71 -5.48 -1.19
N ALA A 27 14.59 -4.57 -0.23
CA ALA A 27 14.43 -4.85 1.19
C ALA A 27 13.21 -5.75 1.46
N LYS A 28 12.06 -5.44 0.84
CA LYS A 28 10.85 -6.26 0.97
C LYS A 28 11.01 -7.65 0.37
N LYS A 29 11.63 -7.76 -0.81
CA LYS A 29 11.84 -9.06 -1.48
C LYS A 29 12.78 -9.98 -0.71
N ASN A 30 13.78 -9.41 -0.06
CA ASN A 30 14.82 -10.19 0.65
C ASN A 30 14.62 -10.21 2.18
N ASN A 31 13.52 -9.65 2.70
CA ASN A 31 13.25 -9.50 4.13
C ASN A 31 14.41 -8.81 4.89
N VAL A 32 14.97 -7.74 4.32
CA VAL A 32 16.05 -6.94 4.89
C VAL A 32 15.52 -5.56 5.25
N ASN A 33 15.94 -4.99 6.37
CA ASN A 33 15.61 -3.61 6.73
C ASN A 33 16.46 -2.62 5.91
N THR A 34 15.84 -1.67 5.22
CA THR A 34 16.57 -0.64 4.41
C THR A 34 17.57 0.16 5.24
N SER A 35 17.30 0.38 6.53
CA SER A 35 18.20 1.09 7.45
C SER A 35 19.48 0.33 7.80
N THR A 36 19.54 -0.97 7.53
CA THR A 36 20.73 -1.81 7.77
C THR A 36 21.69 -1.82 6.58
N LEU A 37 21.26 -1.29 5.42
CA LEU A 37 22.08 -1.19 4.22
C LEU A 37 23.02 0.01 4.32
N THR A 38 24.28 -0.23 3.98
CA THR A 38 25.31 0.79 3.80
C THR A 38 25.10 1.56 2.50
N GLN A 39 25.68 2.75 2.40
CA GLN A 39 25.58 3.58 1.18
C GLN A 39 26.20 2.93 -0.06
N SER A 40 27.22 2.08 0.11
CA SER A 40 27.77 1.25 -0.96
C SER A 40 26.76 0.19 -1.42
N GLU A 41 26.13 -0.54 -0.49
CA GLU A 41 25.11 -1.54 -0.83
C GLU A 41 23.89 -0.90 -1.52
N ILE A 42 23.44 0.27 -1.04
CA ILE A 42 22.34 1.01 -1.69
C ILE A 42 22.71 1.40 -3.13
N ARG A 43 23.94 1.89 -3.36
CA ARG A 43 24.43 2.23 -4.70
C ARG A 43 24.44 1.00 -5.59
N ASP A 44 24.97 -0.10 -5.08
CA ASP A 44 25.13 -1.34 -5.84
C ASP A 44 23.75 -1.95 -6.21
N ILE A 45 22.75 -1.85 -5.33
CA ILE A 45 21.35 -2.24 -5.63
C ILE A 45 20.78 -1.39 -6.77
N ILE A 46 20.99 -0.06 -6.72
CA ILE A 46 20.50 0.86 -7.76
C ILE A 46 21.20 0.60 -9.11
N LEU A 47 22.48 0.24 -9.08
CA LEU A 47 23.26 -0.11 -10.27
C LEU A 47 22.98 -1.53 -10.79
N GLY A 48 22.18 -2.33 -10.07
CA GLY A 48 21.78 -3.69 -10.48
C GLY A 48 22.82 -4.77 -10.20
N ALA A 49 23.74 -4.55 -9.25
CA ALA A 49 24.68 -5.58 -8.82
C ALA A 49 24.00 -6.66 -7.98
N GLU A 50 24.46 -7.91 -8.10
CA GLU A 50 24.03 -9.01 -7.24
C GLU A 50 24.67 -8.85 -5.86
N ILE A 51 23.91 -8.36 -4.88
CA ILE A 51 24.35 -8.26 -3.49
C ILE A 51 23.72 -9.39 -2.69
N THR A 52 24.57 -10.15 -1.99
CA THR A 52 24.11 -11.09 -0.98
C THR A 52 23.46 -10.29 0.17
N PRO A 53 22.21 -10.59 0.56
CA PRO A 53 21.55 -9.86 1.63
C PRO A 53 22.40 -9.92 2.91
N PRO A 54 22.50 -8.79 3.67
CA PRO A 54 23.33 -8.74 4.87
C PRO A 54 22.87 -9.78 5.88
N SER A 55 23.83 -10.43 6.55
CA SER A 55 23.55 -11.50 7.51
C SER A 55 22.64 -11.04 8.65
N GLN A 56 21.76 -11.93 9.12
CA GLN A 56 20.82 -11.63 10.22
C GLN A 56 21.54 -11.16 11.51
N GLN A 57 22.78 -11.62 11.73
CA GLN A 57 23.59 -11.19 12.86
C GLN A 57 23.94 -9.69 12.79
N ARG A 58 24.24 -9.16 11.60
CA ARG A 58 24.48 -7.73 11.39
C ARG A 58 23.22 -6.90 11.63
N GLN A 59 22.06 -7.46 11.28
CA GLN A 59 20.77 -6.80 11.48
C GLN A 59 20.44 -6.66 12.98
N GLN A 60 20.67 -7.72 13.77
CA GLN A 60 20.44 -7.70 15.22
C GLN A 60 21.32 -6.67 15.94
N ILE A 61 22.59 -6.52 15.53
CA ILE A 61 23.50 -5.54 16.14
C ILE A 61 23.02 -4.11 15.90
N VAL A 62 22.61 -3.79 14.66
CA VAL A 62 22.09 -2.46 14.31
C VAL A 62 20.77 -2.16 15.05
N GLU A 63 19.92 -3.16 15.24
CA GLU A 63 18.66 -3.00 15.95
C GLU A 63 18.87 -2.75 17.46
N ILE A 64 19.85 -3.43 18.07
CA ILE A 64 20.28 -3.20 19.45
C ILE A 64 20.90 -1.80 19.61
N GLU A 65 21.78 -1.38 18.69
CA GLU A 65 22.38 -0.04 18.72
C GLU A 65 21.34 1.07 18.53
N LYS A 66 20.33 0.83 17.69
CA LYS A 66 19.23 1.76 17.47
C LYS A 66 18.34 1.89 18.70
N GLN A 67 17.98 0.79 19.34
CA GLN A 67 17.24 0.80 20.61
C GLN A 67 18.02 1.54 21.72
N ALA A 68 19.35 1.35 21.79
CA ALA A 68 20.20 2.06 22.74
C ALA A 68 20.25 3.58 22.49
N LYS A 69 20.17 4.03 21.22
CA LYS A 69 20.09 5.46 20.88
C LYS A 69 18.70 6.05 21.11
N GLU A 70 17.63 5.33 20.78
CA GLU A 70 16.24 5.79 20.95
C GLU A 70 15.82 5.89 22.43
N ALA A 71 16.39 5.05 23.30
CA ALA A 71 16.21 5.15 24.76
C ALA A 71 16.70 6.48 25.37
N SER A 72 17.49 7.28 24.64
CA SER A 72 18.07 8.53 25.14
C SER A 72 17.23 9.78 24.81
N GLN A 73 16.24 9.71 23.92
CA GLN A 73 15.43 10.88 23.51
C GLN A 73 13.93 10.58 23.44
N LEU A 74 13.28 10.53 24.61
CA LEU A 74 11.83 10.72 24.71
C LEU A 74 11.49 12.18 24.36
N THR A 75 11.34 12.49 23.06
CA THR A 75 10.91 13.81 22.59
C THR A 75 9.39 13.80 22.47
N ALA A 76 8.69 14.37 23.45
CA ALA A 76 7.24 14.56 23.38
C ALA A 76 6.91 15.60 22.29
N VAL A 77 6.17 15.20 21.26
CA VAL A 77 5.77 16.11 20.17
C VAL A 77 4.40 16.69 20.51
N THR A 78 4.33 18.02 20.63
CA THR A 78 3.08 18.73 20.89
C THR A 78 2.53 19.28 19.58
N THR A 79 1.35 18.80 19.14
CA THR A 79 0.67 19.29 17.93
C THR A 79 -0.43 20.26 18.32
N ARG A 80 -0.41 21.47 17.75
CA ARG A 80 -1.47 22.48 17.93
C ARG A 80 -2.34 22.55 16.68
N THR A 81 -3.63 22.38 16.83
CA THR A 81 -4.62 22.51 15.75
C THR A 81 -5.76 23.41 16.17
N THR A 82 -6.14 24.37 15.33
CA THR A 82 -7.28 25.25 15.56
C THR A 82 -8.52 24.71 14.85
N ASN A 83 -9.64 24.64 15.56
CA ASN A 83 -10.93 24.28 14.97
C ASN A 83 -11.53 25.49 14.23
N VAL A 84 -12.53 25.27 13.37
CA VAL A 84 -13.18 26.35 12.57
C VAL A 84 -13.80 27.46 13.43
N HIS A 85 -14.03 27.18 14.71
CA HIS A 85 -14.58 28.09 15.71
C HIS A 85 -13.51 28.79 16.58
N GLY A 86 -12.22 28.58 16.32
CA GLY A 86 -11.13 29.26 17.03
C GLY A 86 -10.62 28.55 18.29
N ASP A 87 -11.21 27.42 18.66
CA ASP A 87 -10.75 26.61 19.80
C ASP A 87 -9.41 25.92 19.48
N GLU A 88 -8.43 26.08 20.36
CA GLU A 88 -7.11 25.44 20.25
C GLU A 88 -7.16 24.03 20.85
N LEU A 89 -6.95 23.02 20.02
CA LEU A 89 -6.71 21.65 20.46
C LEU A 89 -5.19 21.42 20.53
N ILE A 90 -4.67 21.23 21.75
CA ILE A 90 -3.26 20.91 22.01
C ILE A 90 -3.18 19.42 22.36
N VAL A 91 -2.64 18.59 21.46
CA VAL A 91 -2.42 17.16 21.70
C VAL A 91 -0.94 16.90 21.87
N THR A 92 -0.55 16.42 23.04
CA THR A 92 0.83 16.04 23.35
C THR A 92 0.98 14.54 23.17
N THR A 93 1.74 14.13 22.16
CA THR A 93 1.96 12.73 21.84
C THR A 93 3.34 12.30 22.34
N THR A 94 3.37 11.44 23.34
CA THR A 94 4.62 10.98 23.99
C THR A 94 5.16 9.69 23.38
N SER A 95 4.34 8.92 22.66
CA SER A 95 4.72 7.65 22.05
C SER A 95 4.96 7.77 20.53
N PRO A 96 6.05 7.16 19.99
CA PRO A 96 6.30 7.07 18.55
C PRO A 96 5.17 6.38 17.77
N TYR A 97 4.48 5.42 18.40
CA TYR A 97 3.36 4.70 17.79
C TYR A 97 2.15 5.62 17.54
N GLU A 98 1.83 6.45 18.53
CA GLU A 98 0.72 7.40 18.41
C GLU A 98 1.02 8.48 17.36
N GLN A 99 2.28 8.86 17.16
CA GLN A 99 2.67 9.80 16.10
C GLN A 99 2.46 9.23 14.69
N GLN A 100 2.69 7.93 14.47
CA GLN A 100 2.38 7.27 13.19
C GLN A 100 0.88 7.05 12.97
N ALA A 101 0.14 6.77 14.05
CA ALA A 101 -1.30 6.55 13.99
C ALA A 101 -2.11 7.86 13.88
N PHE A 102 -1.55 8.99 14.31
CA PHE A 102 -2.23 10.28 14.31
C PHE A 102 -2.22 10.95 12.94
N GLY A 103 -3.21 10.60 12.10
CA GLY A 103 -3.55 11.32 10.88
C GLY A 103 -4.78 12.21 11.10
N SER A 104 -4.59 13.51 11.32
CA SER A 104 -5.69 14.45 11.58
C SER A 104 -6.61 14.73 10.38
N LYS A 105 -6.23 14.30 9.16
CA LYS A 105 -7.01 14.47 7.94
C LYS A 105 -6.96 13.23 7.06
N THR A 106 -8.10 12.82 6.53
CA THR A 106 -8.18 11.72 5.56
C THR A 106 -7.59 12.19 4.23
N ASP A 107 -6.49 11.58 3.80
CA ASP A 107 -5.86 11.91 2.51
C ASP A 107 -6.64 11.30 1.34
N TRP A 108 -7.78 11.90 1.02
CA TRP A 108 -8.65 11.45 -0.06
C TRP A 108 -8.04 11.67 -1.44
N ARG A 109 -7.16 12.67 -1.60
CA ARG A 109 -6.54 13.02 -2.88
C ARG A 109 -5.54 11.97 -3.32
N VAL A 110 -4.60 11.61 -2.45
CA VAL A 110 -3.62 10.55 -2.74
C VAL A 110 -4.35 9.22 -3.00
N ARG A 111 -5.43 8.94 -2.26
CA ARG A 111 -6.26 7.75 -2.47
C ARG A 111 -7.03 7.75 -3.79
N ALA A 112 -7.52 8.90 -4.25
CA ALA A 112 -8.21 9.01 -5.53
C ALA A 112 -7.23 8.81 -6.70
N ILE A 113 -6.02 9.37 -6.59
CA ILE A 113 -4.96 9.20 -7.58
C ILE A 113 -4.47 7.74 -7.60
N SER A 114 -4.31 7.08 -6.45
CA SER A 114 -3.87 5.68 -6.44
C SER A 114 -4.93 4.71 -6.99
N ALA A 115 -6.22 5.01 -6.83
CA ALA A 115 -7.31 4.21 -7.38
C ALA A 115 -7.29 4.16 -8.91
N THR A 116 -6.76 5.18 -9.60
CA THR A 116 -6.64 5.15 -11.06
C THR A 116 -5.69 4.08 -11.57
N ASN A 117 -4.81 3.54 -10.73
CA ASN A 117 -3.85 2.50 -11.12
C ASN A 117 -4.37 1.08 -10.85
N LEU A 118 -5.58 0.92 -10.30
CA LEU A 118 -6.07 -0.39 -9.89
C LEU A 118 -6.41 -1.31 -11.08
N TYR A 119 -6.71 -0.74 -12.25
CA TYR A 119 -6.93 -1.51 -13.49
C TYR A 119 -5.71 -2.36 -13.89
N LEU A 120 -4.49 -1.93 -13.53
CA LEU A 120 -3.26 -2.68 -13.82
C LEU A 120 -3.24 -4.06 -13.15
N ARG A 121 -3.97 -4.22 -12.04
CA ARG A 121 -4.05 -5.49 -11.29
C ARG A 121 -4.89 -6.54 -12.00
N VAL A 122 -5.81 -6.13 -12.88
CA VAL A 122 -6.71 -7.05 -13.60
C VAL A 122 -5.95 -7.99 -14.54
N ASN A 123 -4.71 -7.66 -14.90
CA ASN A 123 -3.89 -8.52 -15.76
C ASN A 123 -3.44 -9.82 -15.05
N HIS A 124 -3.30 -9.81 -13.73
CA HIS A 124 -2.80 -10.94 -12.95
C HIS A 124 -3.86 -11.37 -11.92
N ASN A 125 -4.82 -12.20 -12.35
CA ASN A 125 -5.85 -12.76 -11.48
C ASN A 125 -5.49 -14.17 -11.05
N TYR A 126 -5.44 -14.41 -9.76
CA TYR A 126 -5.29 -15.74 -9.17
C TYR A 126 -6.66 -16.25 -8.71
N VAL A 127 -7.07 -17.40 -9.23
CA VAL A 127 -8.33 -18.07 -8.83
C VAL A 127 -7.95 -19.26 -7.98
N ASN A 128 -8.46 -19.31 -6.74
CA ASN A 128 -8.29 -20.50 -5.90
C ASN A 128 -9.09 -21.65 -6.51
N SER A 129 -8.44 -22.79 -6.72
CA SER A 129 -9.01 -23.99 -7.31
C SER A 129 -9.17 -25.14 -6.30
N GLU A 130 -9.10 -24.86 -5.00
CA GLU A 130 -9.30 -25.88 -3.94
C GLU A 130 -10.58 -26.70 -4.15
N ASP A 131 -10.43 -28.03 -4.02
CA ASP A 131 -11.42 -29.11 -4.12
C ASP A 131 -12.77 -28.72 -4.75
N THR A 132 -12.83 -28.85 -6.08
CA THR A 132 -14.10 -28.85 -6.81
C THR A 132 -14.89 -30.10 -6.42
N LYS A 133 -15.71 -30.00 -5.38
CA LYS A 133 -16.63 -31.08 -4.98
C LYS A 133 -17.56 -31.37 -6.16
N GLU A 134 -17.74 -32.64 -6.53
CA GLU A 134 -18.63 -33.07 -7.63
C GLU A 134 -20.11 -32.69 -7.43
N THR A 135 -20.47 -32.38 -6.18
CA THR A 135 -21.79 -31.89 -5.75
C THR A 135 -21.88 -30.36 -5.67
N GLY A 136 -20.76 -29.64 -5.84
CA GLY A 136 -20.69 -28.19 -5.77
C GLY A 136 -21.28 -27.48 -7.00
N TYR A 137 -21.67 -26.22 -6.81
CA TYR A 137 -22.07 -25.35 -7.91
C TYR A 137 -20.82 -24.70 -8.53
N ALA A 138 -20.76 -24.65 -9.86
CA ALA A 138 -19.75 -23.89 -10.58
C ALA A 138 -20.28 -22.46 -10.83
N TYR A 139 -19.50 -21.46 -10.42
CA TYR A 139 -19.83 -20.06 -10.60
C TYR A 139 -18.99 -19.46 -11.72
N ILE A 140 -19.65 -18.91 -12.73
CA ILE A 140 -18.99 -18.29 -13.88
C ILE A 140 -19.13 -16.77 -13.74
N MET A 141 -17.98 -16.09 -13.67
CA MET A 141 -17.89 -14.62 -13.69
C MET A 141 -17.33 -14.15 -15.03
N PRO A 142 -18.10 -13.36 -15.82
CA PRO A 142 -17.56 -12.68 -16.99
C PRO A 142 -16.43 -11.71 -16.64
N LYS A 143 -15.35 -11.72 -17.42
CA LYS A 143 -14.16 -10.88 -17.21
C LYS A 143 -14.48 -9.38 -17.19
N LYS A 144 -15.41 -8.93 -18.02
CA LYS A 144 -15.86 -7.54 -18.07
C LYS A 144 -16.37 -7.03 -16.72
N TYR A 145 -17.14 -7.84 -16.00
CA TYR A 145 -17.64 -7.45 -14.67
C TYR A 145 -16.51 -7.37 -13.64
N LEU A 146 -15.51 -8.25 -13.75
CA LEU A 146 -14.33 -8.17 -12.91
C LEU A 146 -13.57 -6.85 -13.17
N GLU A 147 -13.33 -6.49 -14.43
CA GLU A 147 -12.70 -5.21 -14.81
C GLU A 147 -13.46 -3.99 -14.23
N GLU A 148 -14.79 -3.96 -14.38
CA GLU A 148 -15.64 -2.90 -13.81
C GLU A 148 -15.59 -2.89 -12.26
N VAL A 149 -15.50 -4.05 -11.62
CA VAL A 149 -15.35 -4.13 -10.16
C VAL A 149 -14.07 -3.46 -9.70
N TYR A 150 -12.95 -3.76 -10.35
CA TYR A 150 -11.67 -3.12 -10.02
C TYR A 150 -11.76 -1.59 -10.22
N LEU A 151 -12.34 -1.11 -11.32
CA LEU A 151 -12.45 0.32 -11.59
C LEU A 151 -13.20 1.10 -10.49
N TYR A 152 -14.33 0.55 -10.01
CA TYR A 152 -15.14 1.19 -8.97
C TYR A 152 -14.74 0.80 -7.53
N SER A 153 -13.66 0.04 -7.36
CA SER A 153 -13.18 -0.38 -6.03
C SER A 153 -12.16 0.60 -5.47
N ARG A 154 -12.08 0.68 -4.14
CA ARG A 154 -11.17 1.57 -3.42
C ARG A 154 -10.08 0.76 -2.73
N SER A 155 -8.82 1.12 -2.90
CA SER A 155 -7.65 0.35 -2.44
C SER A 155 -7.54 0.11 -0.91
N ALA A 156 -8.41 0.70 -0.09
CA ALA A 156 -8.29 0.68 1.38
C ALA A 156 -9.61 0.35 2.13
N TYR A 157 -10.71 0.17 1.41
CA TYR A 157 -12.01 -0.18 2.02
C TYR A 157 -12.60 -1.35 1.27
N SER A 158 -13.14 -2.31 2.03
CA SER A 158 -13.95 -3.39 1.46
C SER A 158 -15.26 -2.80 0.95
N ASN A 159 -15.45 -2.77 -0.37
CA ASN A 159 -16.75 -2.49 -0.95
C ASN A 159 -17.52 -3.81 -1.04
N CYS A 160 -18.62 -3.94 -0.32
CA CYS A 160 -19.55 -5.05 -0.49
C CYS A 160 -20.33 -4.85 -1.79
N ARG A 161 -20.38 -5.91 -2.63
CA ARG A 161 -21.22 -5.96 -3.82
C ARG A 161 -22.00 -7.25 -3.81
N VAL A 162 -23.26 -7.18 -4.20
CA VAL A 162 -24.14 -8.35 -4.22
C VAL A 162 -24.24 -8.85 -5.66
N PRO A 163 -23.62 -9.99 -6.00
CA PRO A 163 -23.81 -10.60 -7.31
C PRO A 163 -25.24 -11.13 -7.43
N ILE A 164 -25.87 -10.83 -8.56
CA ILE A 164 -27.16 -11.39 -8.95
C ILE A 164 -26.89 -12.53 -9.94
N TRP A 165 -27.33 -13.71 -9.54
CA TRP A 165 -27.07 -14.96 -10.24
C TRP A 165 -28.25 -15.33 -11.13
N TYR A 166 -27.95 -15.97 -12.26
CA TYR A 166 -28.94 -16.65 -13.08
C TYR A 166 -28.52 -18.10 -13.30
N LYS A 167 -29.51 -19.01 -13.28
CA LYS A 167 -29.28 -20.43 -13.56
C LYS A 167 -29.07 -20.60 -15.06
N SER A 168 -27.98 -21.25 -15.47
CA SER A 168 -27.76 -21.53 -16.89
C SER A 168 -28.84 -22.49 -17.41
N THR A 169 -29.33 -22.26 -18.63
CA THR A 169 -30.41 -23.06 -19.24
C THR A 169 -29.94 -24.51 -19.49
N ASP A 170 -28.65 -24.69 -19.76
CA ASP A 170 -28.09 -25.97 -20.22
C ASP A 170 -27.63 -26.88 -19.08
N ASN A 171 -27.15 -26.30 -17.97
CA ASN A 171 -26.68 -27.07 -16.81
C ASN A 171 -27.15 -26.47 -15.49
N PRO A 172 -27.97 -27.18 -14.70
CA PRO A 172 -28.49 -26.68 -13.42
C PRO A 172 -27.41 -26.52 -12.33
N LYS A 173 -26.25 -27.16 -12.48
CA LYS A 173 -25.10 -27.03 -11.56
C LYS A 173 -24.23 -25.80 -11.85
N VAL A 174 -24.46 -25.11 -12.98
CA VAL A 174 -23.71 -23.93 -13.39
C VAL A 174 -24.55 -22.67 -13.12
N LYS A 175 -23.97 -21.72 -12.39
CA LYS A 175 -24.57 -20.42 -12.09
C LYS A 175 -23.72 -19.30 -12.71
N GLU A 176 -24.33 -18.51 -13.57
CA GLU A 176 -23.68 -17.39 -14.24
C GLU A 176 -24.01 -16.09 -13.51
N ILE A 177 -22.99 -15.24 -13.32
CA ILE A 177 -23.20 -13.86 -12.86
C ILE A 177 -23.62 -13.03 -14.06
N ARG A 178 -24.86 -12.52 -14.04
CA ARG A 178 -25.36 -11.63 -15.08
C ARG A 178 -25.40 -10.17 -14.65
N CYS A 179 -25.53 -9.90 -13.36
CA CYS A 179 -25.58 -8.54 -12.85
C CYS A 179 -24.88 -8.47 -11.48
N ILE A 180 -24.31 -7.32 -11.16
CA ILE A 180 -23.74 -7.02 -9.86
C ILE A 180 -24.45 -5.77 -9.34
N ALA A 181 -25.21 -5.90 -8.26
CA ALA A 181 -25.85 -4.78 -7.61
C ALA A 181 -24.91 -4.18 -6.56
N MET A 182 -24.84 -2.85 -6.54
CA MET A 182 -24.15 -2.09 -5.50
C MET A 182 -25.21 -1.40 -4.65
N PRO A 183 -25.52 -1.91 -3.44
CA PRO A 183 -26.39 -1.20 -2.52
C PRO A 183 -25.66 0.04 -1.95
N PRO A 184 -26.40 1.03 -1.42
CA PRO A 184 -25.81 2.11 -0.64
C PRO A 184 -25.01 1.53 0.55
N GLN A 185 -23.75 1.93 0.68
CA GLN A 185 -22.79 1.47 1.68
C GLN A 185 -21.80 2.57 2.07
#